data_AF-A0A843E679-F1
#
_entry.id   AF-A0A843E679-F1
#
_cell.length_a   1.000
_cell.length_b   1.000
_cell.length_c   1.000
_cell.angle_alpha   90.00
_cell.angle_beta   90.00
_cell.angle_gamma   90.00
#
_symmetry.space_group_name_H-M   'P 1'
#
loop_
_entity.id
_entity.type
_entity.pdbx_description
1 polymer ?
#
loop_
_entity_poly.entity_id
_entity_poly.type
_entity_poly.pdbx_seq_one_letter_code
_entity_poly.pdbx_strand_id
1 'polypeptide(L)'
;MVVKSKRGRRRYIAFTVDESLTKETLIARFRTSKVPFEPRVIQCSEGWCIIRCEPKEREDAISIMKAVDPKSVSLRTSGTVITLRNRYPELMRLRPPPKRR
;
A
#
# COMPACT_ATOMS: atom_id res chain seq x y z
N MET A 1 15.27 -13.57 23.66
CA MET A 1 14.51 -13.42 22.40
C MET A 1 13.15 -12.80 22.73
N VAL A 2 12.92 -11.52 22.42
CA VAL A 2 11.63 -10.87 22.77
C VAL A 2 10.62 -11.19 21.68
N VAL A 3 9.74 -12.15 21.95
CA VAL A 3 8.54 -12.38 21.13
C VAL A 3 7.68 -11.14 21.27
N LYS A 4 7.70 -10.26 20.26
CA LYS A 4 6.83 -9.07 20.19
C LYS A 4 5.39 -9.55 20.03
N SER A 5 4.78 -10.00 21.12
CA SER A 5 3.54 -10.78 21.10
C SER A 5 2.34 -10.00 20.54
N LYS A 6 2.37 -8.65 20.57
CA LYS A 6 1.24 -7.83 20.11
C LYS A 6 1.61 -6.46 19.49
N ARG A 7 2.79 -6.28 18.88
CA ARG A 7 3.00 -5.05 18.08
C ARG A 7 2.19 -5.20 16.79
N GLY A 8 1.03 -4.55 16.72
CA GLY A 8 -0.01 -4.70 15.70
C GLY A 8 0.53 -5.19 14.36
N ARG A 9 0.11 -6.40 13.95
CA ARG A 9 0.62 -7.14 12.79
C ARG A 9 0.30 -6.38 11.50
N ARG A 10 1.00 -5.29 11.20
CA ARG A 10 0.79 -4.53 9.97
C ARG A 10 1.05 -5.43 8.77
N ARG A 11 0.19 -5.33 7.77
CA ARG A 11 0.38 -5.93 6.46
C ARG A 11 0.65 -4.83 5.46
N TYR A 12 1.53 -5.14 4.52
CA TYR A 12 1.87 -4.30 3.41
C TYR A 12 1.46 -5.05 2.16
N ILE A 13 0.71 -4.40 1.27
CA ILE A 13 0.24 -4.98 0.03
C ILE A 13 0.84 -4.16 -1.11
N ALA A 14 1.51 -4.84 -2.04
CA ALA A 14 1.97 -4.25 -3.28
C ALA A 14 0.88 -4.36 -4.34
N PHE A 15 0.67 -3.28 -5.07
CA PHE A 15 -0.26 -3.19 -6.19
C PHE A 15 0.46 -2.64 -7.42
N THR A 16 0.06 -3.09 -8.60
CA THR A 16 0.19 -2.30 -9.82
C THR A 16 -1.03 -1.43 -9.97
N VAL A 17 -0.85 -0.22 -10.45
CA VAL A 17 -1.88 0.82 -10.60
C VAL A 17 -1.69 1.54 -11.93
N ASP A 18 -2.64 2.38 -12.30
CA ASP A 18 -2.45 3.27 -13.45
C ASP A 18 -1.21 4.19 -13.25
N GLU A 19 -0.40 4.37 -14.28
CA GLU A 19 0.86 5.14 -14.21
C GLU A 19 0.63 6.61 -13.86
N SER A 20 -0.52 7.16 -14.23
CA SER A 20 -0.94 8.53 -13.91
C SER A 20 -1.31 8.71 -12.43
N LEU A 21 -1.47 7.62 -11.68
CA LEU A 21 -1.96 7.65 -10.32
C LEU A 21 -0.85 8.00 -9.32
N THR A 22 -0.99 9.20 -8.75
CA THR A 22 -0.08 9.70 -7.72
C THR A 22 -0.55 9.34 -6.32
N LYS A 23 0.37 9.37 -5.35
CA LYS A 23 0.03 9.16 -3.94
C LYS A 23 -1.04 10.12 -3.43
N GLU A 24 -0.97 11.39 -3.82
CA GLU A 24 -1.90 12.42 -3.34
C GLU A 24 -3.29 12.22 -3.91
N THR A 25 -3.38 11.92 -5.20
CA THR A 25 -4.65 11.60 -5.86
C THR A 25 -5.28 10.33 -5.30
N LEU A 26 -4.47 9.30 -5.01
CA LEU A 26 -4.95 8.08 -4.36
C LEU A 26 -5.53 8.34 -2.97
N ILE A 27 -4.83 9.14 -2.14
CA ILE A 27 -5.32 9.51 -0.80
C ILE A 27 -6.60 10.33 -0.90
N ALA A 28 -6.67 11.30 -1.82
CA ALA A 28 -7.86 12.10 -2.05
C ALA A 28 -9.06 11.22 -2.46
N ARG A 29 -8.86 10.27 -3.38
CA ARG A 29 -9.90 9.31 -3.77
C ARG A 29 -10.38 8.48 -2.60
N PHE A 30 -9.48 7.92 -1.77
CA PHE A 30 -9.90 7.19 -0.57
C PHE A 30 -10.77 8.02 0.36
N ARG A 31 -10.47 9.31 0.54
CA ARG A 31 -11.30 10.20 1.38
C ARG A 31 -12.68 10.45 0.78
N THR A 32 -12.77 10.61 -0.53
CA THR A 32 -14.06 10.86 -1.20
C THR A 32 -14.93 9.61 -1.27
N SER A 33 -14.32 8.43 -1.37
CA SER A 33 -15.02 7.15 -1.59
C SER A 33 -15.77 6.60 -0.37
N LYS A 34 -15.84 7.31 0.77
CA LYS A 34 -16.49 6.86 2.03
C LYS A 34 -16.19 5.39 2.37
N VAL A 35 -14.91 5.02 2.25
CA VAL A 35 -14.45 3.66 2.52
C VAL A 35 -14.54 3.34 4.02
N PRO A 36 -14.78 2.07 4.40
CA PRO A 36 -14.97 1.68 5.81
C PRO A 36 -13.73 1.96 6.69
N PHE A 37 -12.55 2.03 6.10
CA PHE A 37 -11.33 2.55 6.73
C PHE A 37 -10.42 3.17 5.66
N GLU A 38 -9.53 4.07 6.07
CA GLU A 38 -8.55 4.71 5.18
C GLU A 38 -7.22 3.94 5.20
N PRO A 39 -6.89 3.15 4.15
CA PRO A 39 -5.63 2.43 4.12
C PRO A 39 -4.46 3.40 4.05
N ARG A 40 -3.37 3.15 4.80
CA ARG A 40 -2.24 4.08 4.77
C ARG A 40 -1.38 3.82 3.53
N VAL A 41 -1.40 4.77 2.60
CA VAL A 41 -0.55 4.75 1.41
C VAL A 41 0.90 5.04 1.80
N ILE A 42 1.77 4.05 1.59
CA ILE A 42 3.20 4.18 1.85
C ILE A 42 3.88 4.85 0.65
N GLN A 43 3.60 4.36 -0.55
CA GLN A 43 4.21 4.77 -1.82
C GLN A 43 3.18 4.58 -2.94
N CYS A 44 3.14 5.48 -3.92
CA CYS A 44 2.34 5.35 -5.14
C CYS A 44 2.97 6.25 -6.21
N SER A 45 3.51 5.65 -7.26
CA SER A 45 4.27 6.34 -8.31
C SER A 45 4.54 5.40 -9.48
N GLU A 46 4.56 5.92 -10.72
CA GLU A 46 4.95 5.19 -11.94
C GLU A 46 4.30 3.80 -12.05
N GLY A 47 3.00 3.70 -11.74
CA GLY A 47 2.24 2.46 -11.88
C GLY A 47 2.44 1.44 -10.74
N TRP A 48 3.15 1.82 -9.67
CA TRP A 48 3.37 0.96 -8.51
C TRP A 48 2.90 1.60 -7.22
N CYS A 49 2.25 0.81 -6.36
CA CYS A 49 1.72 1.27 -5.08
C CYS A 49 2.01 0.27 -3.94
N ILE A 50 2.24 0.81 -2.74
CA ILE A 50 2.30 0.05 -1.49
C ILE A 50 1.32 0.65 -0.51
N ILE A 51 0.38 -0.18 -0.07
CA ILE A 51 -0.59 0.17 0.98
C ILE A 51 -0.26 -0.60 2.25
N ARG A 52 -0.45 0.05 3.39
CA ARG A 52 -0.37 -0.57 4.71
C ARG A 52 -1.77 -0.65 5.33
N CYS A 53 -2.13 -1.85 5.76
CA CYS A 53 -3.39 -2.16 6.43
C CYS A 53 -3.17 -3.08 7.64
N GLU A 54 -4.22 -3.33 8.41
CA GLU A 54 -4.25 -4.44 9.36
C GLU A 54 -4.45 -5.80 8.64
N PRO A 55 -4.15 -6.95 9.29
CA PRO A 55 -4.39 -8.25 8.68
C PRO A 55 -5.86 -8.52 8.38
N LYS A 56 -6.75 -8.02 9.24
CA LYS A 56 -8.21 -8.19 9.11
C LYS A 56 -8.76 -7.39 7.93
N GLU A 57 -8.17 -6.22 7.69
CA GLU A 57 -8.52 -5.27 6.63
C GLU A 57 -7.92 -5.62 5.26
N ARG A 58 -7.21 -6.76 5.13
CA ARG A 58 -6.46 -7.09 3.91
C ARG A 58 -7.37 -7.15 2.68
N GLU A 59 -8.47 -7.89 2.81
CA GLU A 59 -9.40 -8.12 1.70
C GLU A 59 -10.12 -6.84 1.33
N ASP A 60 -10.61 -6.12 2.34
CA ASP A 60 -11.22 -4.80 2.15
C ASP A 60 -10.26 -3.81 1.48
N ALA A 61 -8.97 -3.80 1.85
CA ALA A 61 -7.98 -2.92 1.23
C ALA A 61 -7.79 -3.23 -0.27
N ILE A 62 -7.89 -4.51 -0.66
CA ILE A 62 -7.85 -4.92 -2.07
C ILE A 62 -9.13 -4.46 -2.79
N SER A 63 -10.29 -4.67 -2.18
CA SER A 63 -11.59 -4.27 -2.73
C SER A 63 -11.69 -2.74 -2.91
N ILE A 64 -11.28 -1.97 -1.90
CA ILE A 64 -11.21 -0.52 -1.93
C ILE A 64 -10.28 -0.05 -3.04
N MET A 65 -9.09 -0.67 -3.16
CA MET A 65 -8.14 -0.31 -4.20
C MET A 65 -8.73 -0.54 -5.60
N LYS A 66 -9.42 -1.67 -5.78
CA LYS A 66 -10.10 -2.00 -7.04
C LYS A 66 -11.27 -1.07 -7.35
N ALA A 67 -11.96 -0.55 -6.35
CA ALA A 67 -13.01 0.45 -6.53
C ALA A 67 -12.45 1.83 -6.94
N VAL A 68 -11.29 2.20 -6.41
CA VAL A 68 -10.63 3.50 -6.70
C VAL A 68 -9.87 3.49 -8.02
N ASP A 69 -9.28 2.35 -8.36
CA ASP A 69 -8.60 2.09 -9.62
C ASP A 69 -8.98 0.69 -10.13
N PRO A 70 -9.95 0.59 -11.06
CA PRO A 70 -10.38 -0.69 -11.62
C PRO A 70 -9.26 -1.48 -12.33
N LYS A 71 -8.20 -0.79 -12.79
CA LYS A 71 -7.04 -1.42 -13.40
C LYS A 71 -6.03 -1.95 -12.38
N SER A 72 -6.22 -1.66 -11.10
CA SER A 72 -5.27 -2.07 -10.07
C SER A 72 -5.24 -3.59 -9.91
N VAL A 73 -4.03 -4.13 -9.74
CA VAL A 73 -3.81 -5.57 -9.50
C VAL A 73 -3.04 -5.74 -8.20
N SER A 74 -3.60 -6.51 -7.27
CA SER A 74 -2.90 -6.88 -6.04
C SER A 74 -1.84 -7.94 -6.36
N LEU A 75 -0.57 -7.61 -6.13
CA LEU A 75 0.54 -8.51 -6.41
C LEU A 75 0.83 -9.43 -5.23
N ARG A 76 1.18 -8.85 -4.08
CA ARG A 76 1.58 -9.64 -2.91
C ARG A 76 1.43 -8.88 -1.60
N THR A 77 1.15 -9.64 -0.55
CA THR A 77 1.10 -9.16 0.83
C THR A 77 2.32 -9.63 1.62
N SER A 78 2.84 -8.77 2.49
CA SER A 78 4.00 -9.03 3.35
C SER A 78 3.82 -8.42 4.74
N GLY A 79 4.55 -8.92 5.73
CA GLY A 79 4.66 -8.27 7.05
C GLY A 79 5.62 -7.08 7.08
N THR A 80 6.47 -6.91 6.06
CA THR A 80 7.41 -5.79 5.97
C THR A 80 7.46 -5.20 4.57
N VAL A 81 7.72 -3.88 4.47
CA VAL A 81 7.92 -3.17 3.19
C VAL A 81 9.19 -3.66 2.50
N ILE A 82 10.25 -3.95 3.26
CA ILE A 82 11.55 -4.34 2.68
C ILE A 82 11.44 -5.66 1.92
N THR A 83 10.67 -6.63 2.41
CA THR A 83 10.41 -7.88 1.68
C THR A 83 9.67 -7.64 0.35
N LEU A 84 8.80 -6.63 0.27
CA LEU A 84 8.16 -6.27 -1.00
C LEU A 84 9.16 -5.61 -1.96
N ARG A 85 9.97 -4.67 -1.47
CA ARG A 85 10.98 -3.98 -2.29
C ARG A 85 12.07 -4.90 -2.82
N ASN A 86 12.52 -5.85 -2.02
CA ASN A 86 13.51 -6.84 -2.47
C ASN A 86 12.95 -7.75 -3.57
N ARG A 87 11.64 -7.95 -3.61
CA ARG A 87 10.98 -8.77 -4.65
C ARG A 87 10.62 -7.98 -5.90
N TYR A 88 10.26 -6.71 -5.74
CA TYR A 88 9.88 -5.82 -6.84
C TYR A 88 10.86 -4.65 -6.89
N PRO A 89 11.91 -4.71 -7.74
CA PRO A 89 12.94 -3.68 -7.83
C PRO A 89 12.39 -2.27 -8.10
N GLU A 90 11.30 -2.15 -8.86
CA GLU A 90 10.63 -0.88 -9.11
C GLU A 90 10.14 -0.20 -7.81
N LEU A 91 9.64 -0.99 -6.85
CA LEU A 91 9.27 -0.45 -5.54
C LEU A 91 10.46 0.10 -4.73
N MET A 92 11.66 -0.39 -5.02
CA MET A 92 12.91 0.10 -4.43
C MET A 92 13.40 1.36 -5.17
N ARG A 93 13.37 1.34 -6.50
CA ARG A 93 13.74 2.48 -7.37
C ARG A 93 12.88 3.70 -7.09
N LEU A 94 11.57 3.50 -7.00
CA LEU A 94 10.56 4.54 -6.81
C LEU A 94 10.34 4.92 -5.35
N ARG A 95 11.26 4.52 -4.47
CA ARG A 95 11.13 4.78 -3.04
C ARG A 95 11.11 6.29 -2.81
N PRO A 96 10.07 6.83 -2.14
CA PRO A 96 10.05 8.24 -1.81
C PRO A 96 11.22 8.57 -0.86
N PRO A 97 11.84 9.75 -1.00
CA PRO A 97 12.93 10.15 -0.14
C PRO A 97 12.50 10.13 1.33
N PRO A 98 13.39 9.76 2.26
CA PRO A 98 13.07 9.85 3.68
C PRO A 98 12.69 11.30 3.99
N LYS A 99 11.50 11.52 4.56
CA LYS A 99 11.14 12.84 5.07
C LYS A 99 12.16 13.21 6.14
N ARG A 100 13.05 14.17 5.82
CA ARG A 100 13.88 14.83 6.83
C ARG A 100 12.90 15.52 7.78
N ARG A 101 13.03 15.21 9.06
CA ARG A 101 12.16 15.70 10.13
C ARG A 101 12.83 16.88 10.81
#